data_AF-A0A174G5S0-F1
#
_entry.id   AF-A0A174G5S0-F1
#
_cell.length_a   1.000
_cell.length_b   1.000
_cell.length_c   1.000
_cell.angle_alpha   90.00
_cell.angle_beta   90.00
_cell.angle_gamma   90.00
#
_symmetry.space_group_name_H-M   'P 1'
#
loop_
_entity.id
_entity.type
_entity.pdbx_description
1 polymer ?
#
loop_
_entity_poly.entity_id
_entity_poly.type
_entity_poly.pdbx_seq_one_letter_code
_entity_poly.pdbx_strand_id
1 'polypeptide(L)'
;MENVVLLKDILKDNQYPEAGVLLFKIAKEAIDNGETLILNMSEIESVPTVFMNTSFGELIALYGIEKTKKVFLFKSITKAQLQRIRKYFADYENIVMKKD
;
A
#
# COMPACT_ATOMS: atom_id res chain seq x y z
N MET A 1 -15.31 9.91 7.63
CA MET A 1 -14.28 10.92 7.34
C MET A 1 -13.41 10.37 6.22
N GLU A 2 -12.89 11.22 5.33
CA GLU A 2 -11.88 10.76 4.38
C GLU A 2 -10.55 10.61 5.12
N ASN A 3 -10.06 9.37 5.31
CA ASN A 3 -8.75 9.14 5.92
C ASN A 3 -7.66 9.37 4.87
N VAL A 4 -7.23 10.63 4.74
CA VAL A 4 -6.16 11.01 3.80
C VAL A 4 -4.80 10.85 4.47
N VAL A 5 -3.92 10.09 3.83
CA VAL A 5 -2.52 9.93 4.23
C VAL A 5 -1.62 10.55 3.18
N LEU A 6 -0.77 11.48 3.59
CA LEU A 6 0.28 12.03 2.74
C LEU A 6 1.49 11.10 2.80
N LEU A 7 1.75 10.37 1.71
CA LEU A 7 2.85 9.40 1.70
C LEU A 7 4.21 10.07 1.93
N LYS A 8 4.36 11.32 1.48
CA LYS A 8 5.58 12.11 1.71
C LYS A 8 5.88 12.33 3.19
N ASP A 9 4.86 12.46 4.04
CA ASP A 9 5.04 12.69 5.48
C ASP A 9 5.49 11.40 6.18
N ILE A 10 5.01 10.24 5.69
CA ILE A 10 5.50 8.94 6.16
C ILE A 10 6.97 8.76 5.76
N LEU A 11 7.36 9.16 4.55
CA LEU A 11 8.71 8.96 4.02
C LEU A 11 9.74 9.98 4.50
N LYS A 12 9.31 11.16 4.97
CA LYS A 12 10.20 12.27 5.33
C LYS A 12 11.25 11.88 6.39
N ASP A 13 10.81 11.14 7.40
CA ASP A 13 11.63 10.81 8.58
C ASP A 13 11.95 9.31 8.67
N ASN A 14 11.58 8.52 7.65
CA ASN A 14 11.67 7.07 7.69
C ASN A 14 12.37 6.51 6.45
N GLN A 15 13.20 5.49 6.66
CA GLN A 15 13.65 4.63 5.58
C GLN A 15 12.45 3.81 5.05
N TYR A 16 12.58 3.31 3.81
CA TYR A 16 11.47 2.65 3.12
C TYR A 16 10.81 1.47 3.89
N PRO A 17 11.55 0.59 4.58
CA PRO A 17 10.95 -0.48 5.39
C PRO A 17 10.06 0.07 6.53
N GLU A 18 10.58 1.04 7.29
CA GLU A 18 9.92 1.64 8.44
C GLU A 18 8.68 2.43 8.01
N ALA A 19 8.80 3.18 6.92
CA ALA A 19 7.69 3.86 6.27
C ALA A 19 6.60 2.86 5.85
N GLY A 20 6.98 1.69 5.34
CA GLY A 20 6.05 0.64 4.97
C GLY A 20 5.31 0.06 6.18
N VAL A 21 6.01 -0.16 7.30
CA VAL A 21 5.40 -0.59 8.57
C VAL A 21 4.40 0.45 9.10
N LEU A 22 4.69 1.74 8.96
CA LEU A 22 3.75 2.80 9.34
C LEU A 22 2.48 2.78 8.47
N LEU A 23 2.64 2.67 7.15
CA LEU A 23 1.49 2.54 6.24
C LEU A 23 0.66 1.28 6.54
N PHE A 24 1.32 0.15 6.85
CA PHE A 24 0.63 -1.07 7.29
C PHE A 24 -0.26 -0.81 8.50
N LYS A 25 0.26 -0.17 9.55
CA LYS A 25 -0.52 0.09 10.78
C LYS A 25 -1.75 0.95 10.50
N ILE A 26 -1.57 2.04 9.75
CA ILE A 26 -2.67 2.96 9.41
C ILE A 26 -3.74 2.25 8.56
N ALA A 27 -3.32 1.50 7.53
CA ALA A 27 -4.24 0.80 6.66
C ALA A 27 -4.93 -0.38 7.37
N LYS A 28 -4.25 -1.04 8.31
CA LYS A 28 -4.82 -2.09 9.16
C LYS A 28 -5.99 -1.53 9.98
N GLU A 29 -5.79 -0.39 10.64
CA GLU A 29 -6.84 0.29 11.40
C GLU A 29 -8.04 0.66 10.50
N ALA A 30 -7.79 1.18 9.30
CA ALA A 30 -8.85 1.46 8.34
C ALA A 30 -9.62 0.19 7.93
N ILE A 31 -8.92 -0.92 7.65
CA ILE A 31 -9.57 -2.21 7.34
C ILE A 31 -10.43 -2.71 8.50
N ASP A 32 -9.90 -2.64 9.72
CA ASP A 32 -10.60 -3.12 10.93
C ASP A 32 -11.85 -2.28 11.23
N ASN A 33 -11.82 -1.00 10.89
CA ASN A 33 -12.97 -0.09 11.02
C ASN A 33 -13.93 -0.12 9.81
N GLY A 34 -13.63 -0.88 8.75
CA GLY A 34 -14.43 -0.92 7.53
C GLY A 34 -14.35 0.36 6.69
N GLU A 35 -13.27 1.13 6.85
CA GLU A 35 -13.02 2.40 6.18
C GLU A 35 -12.09 2.23 4.97
N THR A 36 -11.98 3.27 4.16
CA THR A 36 -10.99 3.38 3.09
C THR A 36 -9.94 4.42 3.42
N LEU A 37 -8.75 4.24 2.85
CA LEU A 37 -7.60 5.11 3.01
C LEU A 37 -7.27 5.78 1.67
N ILE A 38 -7.26 7.10 1.64
CA ILE A 38 -6.81 7.87 0.47
C ILE A 38 -5.31 8.12 0.63
N LEU A 39 -4.50 7.38 -0.12
CA LEU A 39 -3.06 7.58 -0.18
C LEU A 39 -2.72 8.65 -1.22
N ASN A 40 -2.26 9.80 -0.73
CA ASN A 40 -1.80 10.90 -1.55
C ASN A 40 -0.33 10.69 -1.93
N MET A 41 -0.08 10.61 -3.23
CA MET A 41 1.21 10.29 -3.86
C MET A 41 1.94 11.54 -4.37
N SER A 42 1.47 12.74 -4.06
CA SER A 42 2.18 13.99 -4.37
C SER A 42 3.62 13.95 -3.84
N GLU A 43 4.57 14.44 -4.64
CA GLU A 43 6.00 14.51 -4.29
C GLU A 43 6.67 13.14 -4.08
N ILE A 44 6.02 12.06 -4.49
CA ILE A 44 6.61 10.73 -4.51
C ILE A 44 7.16 10.46 -5.90
N GLU A 45 8.42 10.05 -5.99
CA GLU A 45 9.02 9.68 -7.27
C GLU A 45 8.88 8.18 -7.55
N SER A 46 9.06 7.34 -6.53
CA SER A 46 9.02 5.89 -6.67
C SER A 46 8.44 5.21 -5.43
N VAL A 47 7.93 3.98 -5.60
CA VAL A 47 7.34 3.15 -4.53
C VAL A 47 8.10 1.82 -4.40
N PRO A 48 9.28 1.80 -3.73
CA PRO A 48 10.17 0.64 -3.68
C PRO A 48 9.51 -0.68 -3.27
N THR A 49 10.05 -1.80 -3.76
CA THR A 49 9.50 -3.12 -3.43
C THR A 49 9.60 -3.41 -1.94
N VAL A 50 10.69 -3.00 -1.28
CA VAL A 50 10.82 -3.17 0.18
C VAL A 50 9.71 -2.45 0.94
N PHE A 51 9.37 -1.22 0.54
CA PHE A 51 8.24 -0.46 1.10
C PHE A 51 6.92 -1.21 0.89
N MET A 52 6.65 -1.69 -0.33
CA MET A 52 5.43 -2.43 -0.66
C MET A 52 5.32 -3.77 0.08
N ASN A 53 6.44 -4.48 0.27
CA ASN A 53 6.47 -5.73 1.03
C ASN A 53 6.05 -5.48 2.48
N THR A 54 6.68 -4.52 3.15
CA THR A 54 6.40 -4.18 4.55
C THR A 54 5.06 -3.47 4.77
N SER A 55 4.38 -3.04 3.70
CA SER A 55 3.05 -2.42 3.74
C SER A 55 1.99 -3.34 3.13
N PHE A 56 1.80 -3.28 1.82
CA PHE A 56 0.83 -4.07 1.08
C PHE A 56 1.05 -5.58 1.25
N GLY A 57 2.30 -6.06 1.23
CA GLY A 57 2.62 -7.48 1.40
C GLY A 57 2.12 -8.05 2.72
N GLU A 58 2.39 -7.34 3.82
CA GLU A 58 1.90 -7.71 5.16
C GLU A 58 0.37 -7.64 5.26
N LEU A 59 -0.28 -6.65 4.64
CA LEU A 59 -1.75 -6.59 4.58
C LEU A 59 -2.34 -7.75 3.78
N ILE A 60 -1.73 -8.12 2.65
CA ILE A 60 -2.18 -9.25 1.85
C ILE A 60 -2.03 -10.55 2.64
N ALA A 61 -0.94 -10.72 3.37
CA ALA A 61 -0.73 -11.90 4.23
C ALA A 61 -1.80 -12.01 5.33
N LEU A 62 -2.24 -10.88 5.91
CA LEU A 62 -3.20 -10.86 7.01
C LEU A 62 -4.67 -10.91 6.57
N TYR A 63 -5.03 -10.19 5.50
CA TYR A 63 -6.42 -9.98 5.10
C TYR A 63 -6.77 -10.53 3.71
N GLY A 64 -5.79 -11.04 2.99
CA GLY A 64 -5.94 -11.43 1.59
C GLY A 64 -5.89 -10.25 0.63
N ILE A 65 -5.71 -10.58 -0.64
CA ILE A 65 -5.43 -9.59 -1.68
C ILE A 65 -6.62 -8.67 -1.98
N GLU A 66 -7.83 -9.23 -1.98
CA GLU A 66 -9.04 -8.48 -2.31
C GLU A 66 -9.41 -7.44 -1.26
N LYS A 67 -9.26 -7.78 0.03
CA LYS A 67 -9.51 -6.81 1.12
C LYS A 67 -8.45 -5.71 1.11
N THR A 68 -7.20 -6.07 0.83
CA THR A 68 -6.10 -5.11 0.72
C THR A 68 -6.29 -4.15 -0.45
N LYS A 69 -6.73 -4.62 -1.63
CA LYS A 69 -7.02 -3.71 -2.76
C LYS A 69 -8.12 -2.71 -2.43
N LYS A 70 -9.18 -3.16 -1.73
CA LYS A 70 -10.37 -2.35 -1.45
C LYS A 70 -10.13 -1.23 -0.43
N VAL A 71 -9.15 -1.37 0.48
CA VAL A 71 -8.87 -0.29 1.45
C VAL A 71 -8.23 0.93 0.78
N PHE A 72 -7.40 0.76 -0.26
CA PHE A 72 -6.64 1.87 -0.83
C PHE A 72 -7.36 2.58 -1.98
N LEU A 73 -7.47 3.89 -1.85
CA LEU A 73 -7.73 4.83 -2.92
C LEU A 73 -6.48 5.69 -3.13
N PHE A 74 -6.15 6.05 -4.38
CA PHE A 74 -4.93 6.79 -4.69
C PHE A 74 -5.26 8.18 -5.24
N LYS A 75 -4.59 9.21 -4.71
CA LYS A 75 -4.69 10.60 -5.15
C LYS A 75 -3.32 11.13 -5.58
N SER A 76 -3.29 12.02 -6.57
CA SER A 76 -2.06 12.62 -7.10
C SER A 76 -1.01 11.59 -7.57
N ILE A 77 -1.47 10.46 -8.10
CA ILE A 77 -0.62 9.36 -8.55
C ILE A 77 -0.31 9.46 -10.05
N THR A 78 0.93 9.16 -10.43
CA THR A 78 1.34 9.09 -11.84
C THR A 78 1.00 7.72 -12.45
N LYS A 79 0.93 7.66 -13.79
CA LYS A 79 0.70 6.41 -14.52
C LYS A 79 1.77 5.35 -14.21
N ALA A 80 3.04 5.76 -14.09
CA ALA A 80 4.15 4.87 -13.79
C ALA A 80 4.04 4.25 -12.39
N GLN A 81 3.70 5.05 -11.38
CA GLN A 81 3.46 4.56 -10.02
C GLN A 81 2.27 3.60 -9.97
N LEU A 82 1.16 3.95 -10.64
CA LEU A 82 -0.01 3.08 -10.70
C LEU A 82 0.32 1.74 -11.37
N GLN A 83 1.05 1.74 -12.48
CA GLN A 83 1.50 0.51 -13.14
C GLN A 83 2.39 -0.33 -12.22
N ARG A 84 3.29 0.31 -11.48
CA ARG A 84 4.16 -0.37 -10.54
C ARG A 84 3.39 -1.05 -9.41
N ILE A 85 2.44 -0.35 -8.80
CA ILE A 85 1.58 -0.91 -7.75
C ILE A 85 0.74 -2.06 -8.31
N ARG A 86 0.12 -1.88 -9.48
CA ARG A 86 -0.63 -2.97 -10.15
C ARG A 86 0.23 -4.19 -10.41
N LYS A 87 1.45 -3.99 -10.92
CA LYS A 87 2.40 -5.06 -11.14
C LYS A 87 2.72 -5.80 -9.84
N TYR A 88 2.96 -5.08 -8.75
CA TYR A 88 3.21 -5.68 -7.44
C TYR A 88 2.06 -6.60 -6.99
N PHE A 89 0.82 -6.11 -7.04
CA PHE A 89 -0.35 -6.93 -6.68
C PHE A 89 -0.49 -8.15 -7.59
N ALA A 90 -0.34 -7.99 -8.91
CA ALA A 90 -0.42 -9.10 -9.86
C ALA A 90 0.70 -10.14 -9.64
N ASP A 91 1.93 -9.71 -9.39
CA ASP A 91 3.05 -10.62 -9.10
C ASP A 91 2.77 -11.42 -7.81
N TYR A 92 2.23 -10.77 -6.77
CA TYR A 92 1.87 -11.43 -5.52
C TYR A 92 0.76 -12.49 -5.73
N GLU A 93 -0.29 -12.12 -6.46
CA GLU A 93 -1.41 -13.00 -6.82
C GLU A 93 -0.92 -14.27 -7.52
N ASN A 94 0.00 -14.11 -8.48
CA ASN A 94 0.61 -15.23 -9.21
C ASN A 94 1.49 -16.13 -8.33
N ILE A 95 2.15 -15.58 -7.31
CA ILE A 95 2.97 -16.39 -6.38
C ILE A 95 2.08 -17.20 -5.46
N VAL A 96 0.98 -16.61 -4.96
CA VAL A 96 0.03 -17.30 -4.07
C VAL A 96 -0.75 -18.38 -4.82
N MET A 97 -1.24 -18.09 -6.03
CA MET A 97 -2.01 -19.06 -6.85
C MET A 97 -1.17 -20.21 -7.44
N LYS A 98 0.16 -20.13 -7.38
CA LYS A 98 1.06 -21.23 -7.81
C LYS A 98 1.39 -22.23 -6.70
N LYS A 99 0.83 -22.05 -5.50
CA LYS A 99 1.03 -22.96 -4.37
C LYS A 99 -0.05 -24.05 -4.24
N ASP A 100 -0.99 -24.10 -5.17
CA ASP A 100 -1.98 -25.17 -5.34
C ASP A 100 -1.61 -26.10 -6.50
#